data_AF-A0A420YV51-F1
#
_entry.id   AF-A0A420YV51-F1
#
_cell.length_a   1.000
_cell.length_b   1.000
_cell.length_c   1.000
_cell.angle_alpha   90.00
_cell.angle_beta   90.00
_cell.angle_gamma   90.00
#
_symmetry.space_group_name_H-M   'P 1'
#
loop_
_entity.id
_entity.type
_entity.pdbx_description
1 polymer ?
#
loop_
_entity_poly.entity_id
_entity_poly.type
_entity_poly.pdbx_seq_one_letter_code
_entity_poly.pdbx_strand_id
1 'polypeptide(L)'
;QILEQDFMIQTENNYELGGISIGLAMNSVDYYTAGDKDAEQEISNEAMVKQAKSIANTVLTRLRQNDALKTVPIVFGIFKQAPKDDIGGGVYILEATSVEGTEITNWTNMNQKIVVLPLVDGNPTEESSAFENFRTEVQNFFPNLSGVTAKVYYQENAPKKMVVNIMTQFYGESEIIALAQHVTDVANKYLPKTTPVEVRISSINGMEAFLMQDTAQGVFTYHVFD
;
A
#
# COMPACT_ATOMS: atom_id res chain seq x y z
N GLN A 1 11.02 10.69 6.11
CA GLN A 1 11.19 9.60 7.11
C GLN A 1 12.23 8.61 6.59
N ILE A 2 12.93 7.90 7.47
CA ILE A 2 13.81 6.76 7.11
C ILE A 2 13.28 5.52 7.86
N LEU A 3 13.15 4.40 7.15
CA LEU A 3 12.78 3.09 7.69
C LEU A 3 13.92 2.11 7.43
N GLU A 4 14.27 1.30 8.42
CA GLU A 4 15.26 0.23 8.31
C GLU A 4 14.59 -1.11 8.62
N GLN A 5 14.94 -2.14 7.85
CA GLN A 5 14.53 -3.52 8.08
C GLN A 5 15.73 -4.44 7.94
N ASP A 6 16.01 -5.22 8.99
CA ASP A 6 17.09 -6.19 9.03
C ASP A 6 16.57 -7.58 8.69
N PHE A 7 17.27 -8.25 7.77
CA PHE A 7 16.94 -9.60 7.32
C PHE A 7 17.97 -10.58 7.85
N MET A 8 17.54 -11.47 8.73
CA MET A 8 18.40 -12.44 9.39
C MET A 8 18.33 -13.81 8.71
N ILE A 9 19.47 -14.47 8.58
CA ILE A 9 19.58 -15.86 8.12
C ILE A 9 19.83 -16.73 9.34
N GLN A 10 19.04 -17.79 9.47
CA GLN A 10 19.26 -18.80 10.50
C GLN A 10 20.49 -19.66 10.16
N THR A 11 21.41 -19.77 11.10
CA THR A 11 22.53 -20.71 11.09
C THR A 11 22.26 -21.86 12.07
N GLU A 12 23.15 -22.84 12.18
CA GLU A 12 22.92 -24.06 12.97
C GLU A 12 22.47 -23.78 14.42
N ASN A 13 23.01 -22.73 15.05
CA ASN A 13 22.71 -22.40 16.45
C ASN A 13 22.49 -20.90 16.69
N ASN A 14 22.41 -20.05 15.65
CA ASN A 14 22.27 -18.60 15.80
C ASN A 14 21.60 -17.94 14.59
N TYR A 15 21.53 -16.61 14.58
CA TYR A 15 21.12 -15.79 13.45
C TYR A 15 22.24 -14.84 13.05
N GLU A 16 22.46 -14.70 11.75
CA GLU A 16 23.41 -13.75 11.17
C GLU A 16 22.69 -12.78 10.23
N LEU A 17 23.16 -11.53 10.16
CA LEU A 17 22.56 -10.52 9.30
C LEU A 17 22.86 -10.86 7.83
N GLY A 18 21.80 -11.16 7.07
CA GLY A 18 21.88 -11.50 5.65
C GLY A 18 21.64 -10.32 4.71
N GLY A 19 21.02 -9.23 5.19
CA GLY A 19 20.75 -8.05 4.39
C GLY A 19 20.02 -6.96 5.17
N ILE A 20 20.05 -5.74 4.64
CA ILE A 20 19.29 -4.60 5.17
C ILE A 20 18.45 -4.01 4.04
N SER A 21 17.24 -3.54 4.34
CA SER A 21 16.47 -2.65 3.48
C SER A 21 16.32 -1.28 4.14
N ILE A 22 16.56 -0.23 3.36
CA ILE A 22 16.40 1.17 3.76
C ILE A 22 15.32 1.82 2.90
N GLY A 23 14.22 2.21 3.52
CA GLY A 23 13.17 3.02 2.92
C GLY A 23 13.40 4.50 3.15
N LEU A 24 13.42 5.30 2.08
CA LEU A 24 13.47 6.77 2.16
C LEU A 24 12.14 7.35 1.69
N ALA A 25 11.34 7.86 2.63
CA ALA A 25 10.08 8.52 2.31
C ALA A 25 10.32 10.01 2.05
N MET A 26 10.09 10.40 0.80
CA MET A 26 10.31 11.73 0.25
C MET A 26 8.98 12.47 0.14
N ASN A 27 8.98 13.76 0.48
CA ASN A 27 7.81 14.62 0.30
C ASN A 27 7.62 14.94 -1.20
N SER A 28 6.38 14.84 -1.68
CA SER A 28 5.98 15.43 -2.96
C SER A 28 5.49 16.88 -2.80
N VAL A 29 4.95 17.18 -1.62
CA VAL A 29 4.58 18.52 -1.17
C VAL A 29 5.16 18.70 0.23
N ASP A 30 5.84 19.81 0.45
CA ASP A 30 6.33 20.20 1.77
C ASP A 30 5.35 21.17 2.41
N TYR A 31 4.90 20.84 3.62
CA TYR A 31 3.93 21.63 4.37
C TYR A 31 4.62 22.30 5.54
N TYR A 32 4.52 23.62 5.64
CA TYR A 32 5.22 24.40 6.66
C TYR A 32 4.39 25.63 7.07
N THR A 33 4.77 26.26 8.18
CA THR A 33 4.13 27.48 8.66
C THR A 33 5.00 28.70 8.30
N ALA A 34 4.42 29.67 7.60
CA ALA A 34 5.05 30.92 7.21
C ALA A 34 4.42 32.10 7.98
N GLY A 35 5.02 32.46 9.12
CA GLY A 35 4.41 33.41 10.07
C GLY A 35 3.23 32.77 10.79
N ASP A 36 2.03 33.34 10.63
CA ASP A 36 0.78 32.82 11.20
C ASP A 36 -0.10 32.07 10.18
N LYS A 37 0.48 31.65 9.04
CA LYS A 37 -0.26 30.98 7.96
C LYS A 37 0.37 29.65 7.60
N ASP A 38 -0.48 28.67 7.36
CA ASP A 38 -0.08 27.42 6.72
C ASP A 38 0.26 27.68 5.25
N ALA A 39 1.35 27.08 4.80
CA ALA A 39 1.86 27.17 3.44
C ALA A 39 2.28 25.77 2.96
N GLU A 40 2.28 25.61 1.64
CA GLU A 40 2.73 24.40 0.98
C GLU A 40 3.68 24.74 -0.17
N GLN A 41 4.59 23.83 -0.44
CA GLN A 41 5.52 23.92 -1.55
C GLN A 41 5.58 22.58 -2.28
N GLU A 42 5.14 22.56 -3.53
CA GLU A 42 5.32 21.40 -4.40
C GLU A 42 6.80 21.15 -4.68
N ILE A 43 7.18 19.88 -4.66
CA ILE A 43 8.51 19.41 -5.02
C ILE A 43 8.40 18.65 -6.33
N SER A 44 9.07 19.15 -7.37
CA SER A 44 9.08 18.45 -8.66
C SER A 44 9.67 17.05 -8.52
N ASN A 45 9.17 16.09 -9.31
CA ASN A 45 9.69 14.72 -9.30
C ASN A 45 11.21 14.68 -9.53
N GLU A 46 11.73 15.53 -10.43
CA GLU A 46 13.16 15.61 -10.71
C GLU A 46 13.97 16.06 -9.50
N ALA A 47 13.54 17.14 -8.83
CA ALA A 47 14.21 17.65 -7.64
C ALA A 47 14.18 16.64 -6.49
N MET A 48 13.01 16.02 -6.27
CA MET A 48 12.83 14.98 -5.27
C MET A 48 13.73 13.77 -5.52
N VAL A 49 13.79 13.28 -6.76
CA VAL A 49 14.65 12.13 -7.14
C VAL A 49 16.12 12.46 -6.96
N LYS A 50 16.56 13.64 -7.39
CA LYS A 50 17.95 14.08 -7.21
C LYS A 50 18.33 14.10 -5.73
N GLN A 51 17.46 14.67 -4.90
CA GLN A 51 17.69 14.75 -3.46
C GLN A 51 17.65 13.36 -2.80
N ALA A 52 16.73 12.50 -3.21
CA ALA A 52 16.61 11.13 -2.69
C ALA A 52 17.88 10.31 -2.93
N LYS A 53 18.44 10.37 -4.15
CA LYS A 53 19.70 9.69 -4.49
C LYS A 53 20.89 10.23 -3.69
N SER A 54 20.95 11.55 -3.48
CA SER A 54 21.98 12.18 -2.64
C SER A 54 21.90 11.72 -1.18
N ILE A 55 20.68 11.68 -0.62
CA ILE A 55 20.42 11.18 0.74
C ILE A 55 20.79 9.70 0.83
N ALA A 56 20.38 8.87 -0.13
CA ALA A 56 20.68 7.43 -0.14
C ALA A 56 22.20 7.16 -0.11
N ASN A 57 22.99 7.88 -0.92
CA ASN A 57 24.46 7.77 -0.89
C ASN A 57 25.06 8.19 0.46
N THR A 58 24.51 9.24 1.07
CA THR A 58 24.93 9.68 2.41
C THR A 58 24.62 8.62 3.47
N VAL A 59 23.42 8.02 3.41
CA VAL A 59 23.00 6.95 4.32
C VAL A 59 23.86 5.71 4.13
N LEU A 60 24.07 5.25 2.89
CA LEU A 60 24.95 4.12 2.57
C LEU A 60 26.36 4.35 3.12
N THR A 61 26.94 5.53 2.88
CA THR A 61 28.28 5.87 3.38
C THR A 61 28.35 5.75 4.90
N ARG A 62 27.33 6.22 5.62
CA ARG A 62 27.27 6.11 7.09
C ARG A 62 27.12 4.65 7.55
N LEU A 63 26.24 3.87 6.91
CA LEU A 63 26.06 2.44 7.25
C LEU A 63 27.38 1.67 7.06
N ARG A 64 28.12 1.94 5.99
CA ARG A 64 29.41 1.28 5.68
C ARG A 64 30.57 1.72 6.58
N GLN A 65 30.38 2.72 7.46
CA GLN A 65 31.34 3.01 8.53
C GLN A 65 31.33 1.92 9.62
N ASN A 66 30.23 1.16 9.74
CA ASN A 66 30.18 -0.01 10.59
C ASN A 66 30.86 -1.20 9.87
N ASP A 67 31.92 -1.74 10.47
CA ASP A 67 32.67 -2.86 9.92
C ASP A 67 31.79 -4.10 9.67
N ALA A 68 30.79 -4.35 10.52
CA ALA A 68 29.85 -5.46 10.37
C ALA A 68 28.96 -5.33 9.14
N LEU A 69 28.81 -4.12 8.59
CA LEU A 69 27.95 -3.84 7.46
C LEU A 69 28.74 -3.67 6.16
N LYS A 70 30.06 -3.91 6.11
CA LYS A 70 30.86 -3.65 4.89
C LYS A 70 30.47 -4.51 3.69
N THR A 71 30.04 -5.74 3.94
CA THR A 71 29.73 -6.74 2.90
C THR A 71 28.27 -7.21 2.94
N VAL A 72 27.45 -6.63 3.82
CA VAL A 72 26.02 -6.94 3.90
C VAL A 72 25.30 -6.27 2.72
N PRO A 73 24.50 -6.99 1.91
CA PRO A 73 23.69 -6.36 0.88
C PRO A 73 22.69 -5.38 1.48
N ILE A 74 22.66 -4.14 0.95
CA ILE A 74 21.73 -3.09 1.38
C ILE A 74 20.86 -2.69 0.19
N VAL A 75 19.56 -2.93 0.32
CA VAL A 75 18.54 -2.49 -0.66
C VAL A 75 18.02 -1.12 -0.23
N PHE A 76 17.88 -0.20 -1.19
CA PHE A 76 17.30 1.11 -1.00
C PHE A 76 16.01 1.22 -1.79
N GLY A 77 14.92 1.62 -1.13
CA GLY A 77 13.65 1.97 -1.77
C GLY A 77 13.32 3.44 -1.58
N ILE A 78 13.09 4.17 -2.66
CA ILE A 78 12.62 5.57 -2.59
C ILE A 78 11.11 5.59 -2.70
N PHE A 79 10.46 6.02 -1.62
CA PHE A 79 9.02 6.14 -1.52
C PHE A 79 8.60 7.60 -1.71
N LYS A 80 7.76 7.87 -2.70
CA LYS A 80 7.13 9.18 -2.90
C LYS A 80 5.86 9.22 -2.06
N GLN A 81 5.83 10.07 -1.04
CA GLN A 81 4.61 10.33 -0.28
C GLN A 81 3.62 11.10 -1.15
N ALA A 82 2.34 10.77 -1.01
CA ALA A 82 1.29 11.54 -1.62
C ALA A 82 0.98 12.81 -0.80
N PRO A 83 0.36 13.83 -1.41
CA PRO A 83 -0.21 14.98 -0.69
C PRO A 83 -1.15 14.56 0.45
N LYS A 84 -1.36 15.43 1.45
CA LYS A 84 -2.18 15.12 2.63
C LYS A 84 -3.64 14.82 2.32
N ASP A 85 -4.16 15.38 1.24
CA ASP A 85 -5.52 15.22 0.74
C ASP A 85 -5.66 14.06 -0.28
N ASP A 86 -4.56 13.39 -0.62
CA ASP A 86 -4.58 12.25 -1.53
C ASP A 86 -5.14 11.00 -0.85
N ILE A 87 -6.17 10.42 -1.47
CA ILE A 87 -6.87 9.25 -0.95
C ILE A 87 -6.10 7.96 -1.24
N GLY A 88 -5.33 7.89 -2.33
CA GLY A 88 -4.61 6.70 -2.78
C GLY A 88 -3.43 6.35 -1.87
N GLY A 89 -2.64 7.35 -1.50
CA GLY A 89 -1.40 7.22 -0.74
C GLY A 89 -0.15 7.18 -1.63
N GLY A 90 1.02 7.13 -0.99
CA GLY A 90 2.30 7.14 -1.68
C GLY A 90 2.69 5.81 -2.34
N VAL A 91 3.74 5.84 -3.16
CA VAL A 91 4.27 4.68 -3.91
C VAL A 91 5.79 4.67 -3.95
N TYR A 92 6.40 3.49 -4.15
CA TYR A 92 7.82 3.42 -4.48
C TYR A 92 8.06 3.82 -5.93
N ILE A 93 9.09 4.62 -6.15
CA ILE A 93 9.44 5.16 -7.49
C ILE A 93 10.82 4.72 -7.97
N LEU A 94 11.71 4.34 -7.05
CA LEU A 94 13.05 3.88 -7.36
C LEU A 94 13.47 2.80 -6.39
N GLU A 95 14.29 1.88 -6.88
CA GLU A 95 15.02 0.93 -6.06
C GLU A 95 16.48 0.84 -6.49
N ALA A 96 17.35 0.42 -5.58
CA ALA A 96 18.73 0.09 -5.86
C ALA A 96 19.29 -0.88 -4.82
N THR A 97 20.31 -1.64 -5.20
CA THR A 97 21.00 -2.57 -4.28
C THR A 97 22.49 -2.28 -4.28
N SER A 98 23.07 -2.09 -3.10
CA SER A 98 24.51 -2.04 -2.89
C SER A 98 24.94 -3.33 -2.18
N VAL A 99 25.68 -4.18 -2.89
CA VAL A 99 26.32 -5.37 -2.28
C VAL A 99 27.56 -4.94 -1.49
N GLU A 100 28.36 -4.05 -2.07
CA GLU A 100 29.56 -3.48 -1.48
C GLU A 100 29.72 -2.00 -1.86
N GLY A 101 30.73 -1.35 -1.27
CA GLY A 101 31.06 0.06 -1.53
C GLY A 101 30.13 1.06 -0.86
N THR A 102 30.42 2.35 -1.08
CA THR A 102 29.74 3.49 -0.44
C THR A 102 28.94 4.35 -1.40
N GLU A 103 28.78 3.92 -2.66
CA GLU A 103 28.09 4.67 -3.70
C GLU A 103 27.08 3.78 -4.45
N ILE A 104 25.90 4.36 -4.72
CA ILE A 104 24.81 3.76 -5.47
C ILE A 104 24.74 4.44 -6.84
N THR A 105 25.25 3.76 -7.86
CA THR A 105 25.27 4.26 -9.24
C THR A 105 24.09 3.78 -10.07
N ASN A 106 23.62 2.55 -9.82
CA ASN A 106 22.56 1.91 -10.59
C ASN A 106 21.22 1.96 -9.84
N TRP A 107 20.25 2.64 -10.45
CA TRP A 107 18.89 2.77 -9.94
C TRP A 107 17.91 2.19 -10.96
N THR A 108 16.95 1.41 -10.48
CA THR A 108 15.84 0.89 -11.26
C THR A 108 14.59 1.73 -10.97
N ASN A 109 13.86 2.11 -12.02
CA ASN A 109 12.57 2.79 -11.87
C ASN A 109 11.50 1.78 -11.46
N MET A 110 10.67 2.16 -10.49
CA MET A 110 9.51 1.38 -10.07
C MET A 110 8.26 2.00 -10.67
N ASN A 111 7.55 1.26 -11.53
CA ASN A 111 6.28 1.72 -12.08
C ASN A 111 5.12 1.25 -11.18
N GLN A 112 4.95 1.94 -10.05
CA GLN A 112 3.84 1.71 -9.12
C GLN A 112 2.80 2.83 -9.18
N LYS A 113 1.52 2.48 -9.10
CA LYS A 113 0.43 3.44 -8.96
C LYS A 113 -0.70 2.84 -8.12
N ILE A 114 -1.49 3.70 -7.48
CA ILE A 114 -2.69 3.34 -6.75
C ILE A 114 -3.88 4.02 -7.44
N VAL A 115 -4.91 3.25 -7.77
CA VAL A 115 -6.18 3.77 -8.29
C VAL A 115 -7.22 3.63 -7.19
N VAL A 116 -7.93 4.72 -6.89
CA VAL A 116 -9.05 4.73 -5.94
C VAL A 116 -10.36 4.50 -6.70
N LEU A 117 -11.22 3.67 -6.13
CA LEU A 117 -12.54 3.32 -6.67
C LEU A 117 -13.66 3.72 -5.69
N PRO A 118 -14.86 4.10 -6.17
CA PRO A 118 -15.27 4.14 -7.58
C PRO A 118 -14.51 5.21 -8.38
N LEU A 119 -14.38 5.01 -9.70
CA LEU A 119 -13.72 5.98 -10.57
C LEU A 119 -14.53 7.28 -10.62
N VAL A 120 -13.87 8.41 -10.41
CA VAL A 120 -14.45 9.74 -10.60
C VAL A 120 -14.35 10.14 -12.08
N ASP A 121 -13.24 9.78 -12.72
CA ASP A 121 -12.93 10.04 -14.12
C ASP A 121 -12.09 8.89 -14.72
N GLY A 122 -11.93 8.93 -16.05
CA GLY A 122 -11.15 7.94 -16.79
C GLY A 122 -11.95 6.76 -17.35
N ASN A 123 -11.26 5.89 -18.10
CA ASN A 123 -11.88 4.73 -18.72
C ASN A 123 -11.94 3.56 -17.73
N PRO A 124 -13.08 2.83 -17.65
CA PRO A 124 -13.18 1.64 -16.82
C PRO A 124 -12.12 0.59 -17.18
N THR A 125 -11.51 0.00 -16.16
CA THR A 125 -10.72 -1.23 -16.26
C THR A 125 -11.58 -2.44 -15.88
N GLU A 126 -11.02 -3.64 -16.01
CA GLU A 126 -11.64 -4.86 -15.47
C GLU A 126 -11.89 -4.72 -13.96
N GLU A 127 -10.89 -4.26 -13.21
CA GLU A 127 -10.98 -4.09 -11.76
C GLU A 127 -12.04 -3.06 -11.36
N SER A 128 -12.08 -1.91 -12.03
CA SER A 128 -13.06 -0.86 -11.69
C SER A 128 -14.49 -1.27 -12.03
N SER A 129 -14.68 -1.99 -13.13
CA SER A 129 -16.00 -2.46 -13.55
C SER A 129 -16.52 -3.58 -12.63
N ALA A 130 -15.64 -4.52 -12.28
CA ALA A 130 -15.93 -5.56 -11.30
C ALA A 130 -16.31 -4.97 -9.94
N PHE A 131 -15.53 -4.00 -9.47
CA PHE A 131 -15.82 -3.27 -8.23
C PHE A 131 -17.15 -2.52 -8.28
N GLU A 132 -17.48 -1.84 -9.38
CA GLU A 132 -18.72 -1.07 -9.48
C GLU A 132 -19.96 -1.97 -9.44
N ASN A 133 -19.90 -3.15 -10.08
CA ASN A 133 -20.96 -4.16 -9.98
C ASN A 133 -21.09 -4.68 -8.55
N PHE A 134 -19.97 -5.05 -7.92
CA PHE A 134 -19.94 -5.47 -6.51
C PHE A 134 -20.55 -4.39 -5.59
N ARG A 135 -20.10 -3.15 -5.74
CA ARG A 135 -20.55 -2.00 -4.95
C ARG A 135 -22.05 -1.79 -5.07
N THR A 136 -22.57 -1.79 -6.29
CA THR A 136 -23.99 -1.60 -6.58
C THR A 136 -24.84 -2.65 -5.86
N GLU A 137 -24.44 -3.92 -5.95
CA GLU A 137 -25.19 -5.04 -5.37
C GLU A 137 -25.17 -5.02 -3.83
N VAL A 138 -24.01 -4.72 -3.23
CA VAL A 138 -23.89 -4.55 -1.78
C VAL A 138 -24.77 -3.39 -1.28
N GLN A 139 -24.75 -2.25 -1.97
CA GLN A 139 -25.52 -1.06 -1.57
C GLN A 139 -27.03 -1.22 -1.79
N ASN A 140 -27.47 -2.01 -2.78
CA ASN A 140 -28.88 -2.29 -3.02
C ASN A 140 -29.52 -3.09 -1.86
N PHE A 141 -28.78 -4.03 -1.28
CA PHE A 141 -29.27 -4.83 -0.14
C PHE A 141 -29.10 -4.09 1.19
N PHE A 142 -28.02 -3.32 1.35
CA PHE A 142 -27.73 -2.53 2.56
C PHE A 142 -27.61 -1.04 2.24
N PRO A 143 -28.74 -0.30 2.13
CA PRO A 143 -28.72 1.11 1.75
C PRO A 143 -28.10 2.04 2.82
N ASN A 144 -27.97 1.58 4.07
CA ASN A 144 -27.45 2.38 5.19
C ASN A 144 -25.92 2.28 5.37
N LEU A 145 -25.18 1.79 4.37
CA LEU A 145 -23.72 1.79 4.41
C LEU A 145 -23.19 3.22 4.24
N SER A 146 -22.20 3.58 5.08
CA SER A 146 -21.56 4.90 5.03
C SER A 146 -20.62 5.07 3.85
N GLY A 147 -20.14 3.96 3.26
CA GLY A 147 -19.36 4.00 2.03
C GLY A 147 -18.82 2.63 1.64
N VAL A 148 -18.64 2.44 0.33
CA VAL A 148 -17.97 1.27 -0.25
C VAL A 148 -16.94 1.82 -1.24
N THR A 149 -15.66 1.67 -0.91
CA THR A 149 -14.54 2.17 -1.73
C THR A 149 -13.52 1.06 -1.95
N ALA A 150 -12.61 1.24 -2.90
CA ALA A 150 -11.46 0.36 -3.02
C ALA A 150 -10.19 1.09 -3.43
N LYS A 151 -9.06 0.46 -3.15
CA LYS A 151 -7.74 0.82 -3.70
C LYS A 151 -7.22 -0.34 -4.52
N VAL A 152 -6.84 -0.07 -5.76
CA VAL A 152 -6.18 -1.04 -6.64
C VAL A 152 -4.72 -0.63 -6.80
N TYR A 153 -3.83 -1.51 -6.35
CA TYR A 153 -2.40 -1.35 -6.44
C TYR A 153 -1.92 -1.96 -7.75
N TYR A 154 -1.28 -1.16 -8.60
CA TYR A 154 -0.67 -1.61 -9.84
C TYR A 154 0.85 -1.55 -9.73
N GLN A 155 1.51 -2.52 -10.37
CA GLN A 155 2.94 -2.52 -10.59
C GLN A 155 3.22 -3.04 -12.01
N GLU A 156 4.09 -2.35 -12.75
CA GLU A 156 4.39 -2.64 -14.16
C GLU A 156 3.12 -2.71 -15.02
N ASN A 157 2.19 -1.78 -14.79
CA ASN A 157 0.87 -1.69 -15.44
C ASN A 157 -0.07 -2.89 -15.20
N ALA A 158 0.30 -3.84 -14.35
CA ALA A 158 -0.55 -4.96 -13.97
C ALA A 158 -1.12 -4.76 -12.55
N PRO A 159 -2.40 -5.06 -12.31
CA PRO A 159 -2.98 -5.05 -10.97
C PRO A 159 -2.30 -6.13 -10.10
N LYS A 160 -1.99 -5.77 -8.87
CA LYS A 160 -1.31 -6.65 -7.90
C LYS A 160 -2.17 -6.97 -6.70
N LYS A 161 -3.00 -6.02 -6.28
CA LYS A 161 -3.89 -6.16 -5.13
C LYS A 161 -5.04 -5.19 -5.23
N MET A 162 -6.23 -5.62 -4.83
CA MET A 162 -7.36 -4.75 -4.54
C MET A 162 -7.68 -4.83 -3.05
N VAL A 163 -7.88 -3.68 -2.42
CA VAL A 163 -8.38 -3.58 -1.04
C VAL A 163 -9.70 -2.83 -1.07
N VAL A 164 -10.79 -3.55 -0.83
CA VAL A 164 -12.14 -3.00 -0.68
C VAL A 164 -12.37 -2.63 0.78
N ASN A 165 -12.92 -1.44 1.02
CA ASN A 165 -13.32 -0.97 2.35
C ASN A 165 -14.81 -0.66 2.34
N ILE A 166 -15.53 -1.24 3.29
CA ILE A 166 -16.95 -1.03 3.55
C ILE A 166 -17.07 -0.42 4.94
N MET A 167 -17.61 0.79 5.02
CA MET A 167 -17.90 1.46 6.29
C MET A 167 -19.39 1.32 6.62
N THR A 168 -19.70 0.76 7.79
CA THR A 168 -21.07 0.55 8.25
C THR A 168 -21.39 1.33 9.52
N GLN A 169 -22.68 1.62 9.73
CA GLN A 169 -23.23 2.16 10.99
C GLN A 169 -23.83 1.07 11.87
N PHE A 170 -23.82 -0.19 11.42
CA PHE A 170 -24.32 -1.31 12.22
C PHE A 170 -23.37 -1.60 13.38
N TYR A 171 -23.95 -1.93 14.53
CA TYR A 171 -23.22 -2.32 15.74
C TYR A 171 -23.69 -3.68 16.28
N GLY A 172 -24.79 -4.24 15.73
CA GLY A 172 -25.27 -5.56 16.14
C GLY A 172 -24.45 -6.66 15.48
N GLU A 173 -23.90 -7.57 16.28
CA GLU A 173 -23.13 -8.73 15.81
C GLU A 173 -23.89 -9.54 14.74
N SER A 174 -25.19 -9.79 14.96
CA SER A 174 -26.03 -10.49 13.97
C SER A 174 -26.17 -9.73 12.63
N GLU A 175 -26.18 -8.40 12.66
CA GLU A 175 -26.22 -7.57 11.44
C GLU A 175 -24.88 -7.63 10.71
N ILE A 176 -23.76 -7.59 11.44
CA ILE A 176 -22.41 -7.75 10.89
C ILE A 176 -22.25 -9.13 10.25
N ILE A 177 -22.72 -10.20 10.90
CA ILE A 177 -22.68 -11.56 10.35
C ILE A 177 -23.49 -11.62 9.04
N ALA A 178 -24.72 -11.10 9.02
CA ALA A 178 -25.55 -11.08 7.83
C ALA A 178 -24.93 -10.27 6.69
N LEU A 179 -24.33 -9.11 7.01
CA LEU A 179 -23.60 -8.28 6.07
C LEU A 179 -22.39 -9.03 5.50
N ALA A 180 -21.55 -9.63 6.35
CA ALA A 180 -20.36 -10.36 5.91
C ALA A 180 -20.71 -11.56 5.01
N GLN A 181 -21.78 -12.29 5.32
CA GLN A 181 -22.30 -13.38 4.48
C GLN A 181 -22.71 -12.86 3.10
N HIS A 182 -23.56 -11.83 3.06
CA HIS A 182 -24.01 -11.26 1.80
C HIS A 182 -22.86 -10.69 0.97
N VAL A 183 -21.96 -9.93 1.59
CA VAL A 183 -20.78 -9.37 0.92
C VAL A 183 -19.90 -10.48 0.36
N THR A 184 -19.78 -11.62 1.05
CA THR A 184 -19.04 -12.80 0.57
C THR A 184 -19.68 -13.38 -0.69
N ASP A 185 -21.01 -13.52 -0.73
CA ASP A 185 -21.73 -14.02 -1.91
C ASP A 185 -21.55 -13.09 -3.12
N VAL A 186 -21.68 -11.78 -2.90
CA VAL A 186 -21.50 -10.76 -3.95
C VAL A 186 -20.04 -10.70 -4.41
N ALA A 187 -19.08 -10.78 -3.48
CA ALA A 187 -17.65 -10.84 -3.78
C ALA A 187 -17.31 -12.03 -4.70
N ASN A 188 -17.80 -13.22 -4.37
CA ASN A 188 -17.61 -14.43 -5.18
C ASN A 188 -18.16 -14.31 -6.61
N LYS A 189 -19.20 -13.50 -6.79
CA LYS A 189 -19.87 -13.29 -8.08
C LYS A 189 -19.21 -12.22 -8.94
N TYR A 190 -18.75 -11.11 -8.35
CA TYR A 190 -18.38 -9.92 -9.10
C TYR A 190 -16.92 -9.50 -8.97
N LEU A 191 -16.24 -9.78 -7.85
CA LEU A 191 -14.86 -9.33 -7.67
C LEU A 191 -13.88 -10.19 -8.49
N PRO A 192 -12.77 -9.59 -8.95
CA PRO A 192 -11.82 -10.28 -9.83
C PRO A 192 -11.16 -11.47 -9.10
N LYS A 193 -10.90 -12.54 -9.86
CA LYS A 193 -10.20 -13.75 -9.38
C LYS A 193 -8.71 -13.79 -9.75
N THR A 194 -8.32 -12.96 -10.71
CA THR A 194 -6.95 -12.84 -11.23
C THR A 194 -6.10 -11.86 -10.41
N THR A 195 -6.76 -10.94 -9.71
CA THR A 195 -6.12 -9.97 -8.79
C THR A 195 -6.50 -10.33 -7.36
N PRO A 196 -5.54 -10.57 -6.45
CA PRO A 196 -5.82 -10.79 -5.04
C PRO A 196 -6.66 -9.65 -4.43
N VAL A 197 -7.78 -9.99 -3.82
CA VAL A 197 -8.69 -9.03 -3.19
C VAL A 197 -8.84 -9.29 -1.69
N GLU A 198 -8.78 -8.21 -0.92
CA GLU A 198 -9.18 -8.18 0.49
C GLU A 198 -10.42 -7.29 0.64
N VAL A 199 -11.42 -7.72 1.40
CA VAL A 199 -12.55 -6.87 1.77
C VAL A 199 -12.55 -6.65 3.27
N ARG A 200 -12.61 -5.37 3.68
CA ARG A 200 -12.63 -4.95 5.07
C ARG A 200 -13.98 -4.32 5.35
N ILE A 201 -14.67 -4.82 6.35
CA ILE A 201 -15.91 -4.24 6.88
C ILE A 201 -15.57 -3.62 8.22
N SER A 202 -15.77 -2.31 8.34
CA SER A 202 -15.44 -1.54 9.54
C SER A 202 -16.62 -0.69 10.00
N SER A 203 -16.68 -0.42 11.30
CA SER A 203 -17.51 0.60 11.91
C SER A 203 -16.62 1.71 12.51
N ILE A 204 -17.23 2.64 13.25
CA ILE A 204 -16.46 3.64 14.03
C ILE A 204 -15.64 3.01 15.17
N ASN A 205 -15.96 1.78 15.58
CA ASN A 205 -15.28 1.08 16.68
C ASN A 205 -14.06 0.30 16.21
N GLY A 206 -13.94 0.01 14.91
CA GLY A 206 -12.85 -0.76 14.36
C GLY A 206 -13.27 -1.66 13.20
N MET A 207 -12.48 -2.69 12.96
CA MET A 207 -12.78 -3.71 11.96
C MET A 207 -13.75 -4.74 12.55
N GLU A 208 -14.89 -4.90 11.89
CA GLU A 208 -16.00 -5.77 12.32
C GLU A 208 -15.95 -7.13 11.59
N ALA A 209 -15.53 -7.12 10.33
CA ALA A 209 -15.31 -8.35 9.58
C ALA A 209 -14.24 -8.19 8.49
N PHE A 210 -13.63 -9.31 8.12
CA PHE A 210 -12.62 -9.39 7.07
C PHE A 210 -12.95 -10.55 6.14
N LEU A 211 -12.92 -10.29 4.82
CA LEU A 211 -13.03 -11.34 3.81
C LEU A 211 -11.68 -11.54 3.14
N MET A 212 -11.28 -12.80 3.07
CA MET A 212 -10.06 -13.26 2.44
C MET A 212 -10.41 -14.05 1.18
N GLN A 213 -9.79 -13.68 0.07
CA GLN A 213 -9.81 -14.49 -1.14
C GLN A 213 -8.80 -15.63 -1.03
N ASP A 214 -9.28 -16.87 -1.16
CA ASP A 214 -8.40 -18.00 -1.46
C ASP A 214 -7.93 -17.85 -2.92
N THR A 215 -6.65 -17.55 -3.13
CA THR A 215 -6.09 -17.30 -4.46
C THR A 215 -5.92 -18.57 -5.29
N ALA A 216 -5.99 -19.76 -4.68
CA ALA A 216 -5.95 -21.03 -5.41
C ALA A 216 -7.34 -21.44 -5.92
N GLN A 217 -8.39 -21.18 -5.13
CA GLN A 217 -9.78 -21.53 -5.48
C GLN A 217 -10.57 -20.38 -6.11
N GLY A 218 -10.12 -19.13 -5.91
CA GLY A 218 -10.84 -17.92 -6.33
C GLY A 218 -12.16 -17.72 -5.58
N VAL A 219 -12.25 -18.24 -4.35
CA VAL A 219 -13.44 -18.18 -3.47
C VAL A 219 -13.13 -17.33 -2.25
N PHE A 220 -14.09 -16.52 -1.83
CA PHE A 220 -13.99 -15.72 -0.62
C PHE A 220 -14.53 -16.47 0.60
N THR A 221 -13.82 -16.32 1.71
CA THR A 221 -14.26 -16.70 3.05
C THR A 221 -14.23 -15.46 3.94
N TYR A 222 -14.99 -15.45 5.03
CA TYR A 222 -15.06 -14.32 5.95
C TYR A 222 -14.77 -14.73 7.40
N HIS A 223 -14.30 -13.77 8.17
CA HIS A 223 -14.18 -13.81 9.62
C HIS A 223 -14.86 -12.58 10.19
N VAL A 224 -15.73 -12.77 11.18
CA VAL A 224 -16.32 -11.70 12.00
C VAL A 224 -15.52 -11.62 13.28
N PHE A 225 -15.21 -10.39 13.71
CA PHE A 225 -14.46 -10.14 14.93
C PHE A 225 -15.43 -9.93 16.10
N ASP A 226 -15.12 -10.55 17.23
CA ASP A 226 -15.88 -10.48 18.49
C ASP A 226 -15.16 -9.61 19.53
#